data_AF-A0A943J2L4-F1
#
_entry.id   AF-A0A943J2L4-F1
#
_cell.length_a   1.000
_cell.length_b   1.000
_cell.length_c   1.000
_cell.angle_alpha   90.00
_cell.angle_beta   90.00
_cell.angle_gamma   90.00
#
_symmetry.space_group_name_H-M   'P 1'
#
loop_
_entity.id
_entity.type
_entity.pdbx_description
1 polymer ?
#
loop_
_entity_poly.entity_id
_entity_poly.type
_entity_poly.pdbx_seq_one_letter_code
_entity_poly.pdbx_strand_id
1 'polypeptide(L)'
;MAKLIEVQRGQDGAVLATASDAALNDAKPVPVMDVAEVVALEQRIAQEGTSLYTLMTRAGKAVAEAVRQHAPVGSHIVVLVGSGNNGGDGWVAAEDLAEQGYDVALVTKAPAAEIKAEPAKTAALKAEEAALFRIEVDPGLDAIKEALDRADVVVDAILGTGFSHSEVREPYASWIVLANEVCGRKSECSDKGADEVAWLIAVDCPSGLNAQMGTAAQACIRADETITMLAVKKGLLVPEAAPYVGQLRLALLESE
;
A
#
# COMPACT_ATOMS: atom_id res chain seq x y z
N MET A 1 -4.12 -3.65 -17.84
CA MET A 1 -4.18 -2.52 -16.87
C MET A 1 -5.03 -2.94 -15.69
N ALA A 2 -4.49 -2.87 -14.47
CA ALA A 2 -5.25 -3.22 -13.25
C ALA A 2 -6.40 -2.21 -13.04
N LYS A 3 -7.63 -2.71 -12.91
CA LYS A 3 -8.81 -1.86 -12.69
C LYS A 3 -8.89 -1.47 -11.20
N LEU A 4 -8.56 -0.23 -10.89
CA LEU A 4 -8.76 0.36 -9.56
C LEU A 4 -10.17 0.94 -9.47
N ILE A 5 -10.91 0.53 -8.45
CA ILE A 5 -12.31 0.92 -8.25
C ILE A 5 -12.39 1.80 -7.00
N GLU A 6 -12.83 3.05 -7.14
CA GLU A 6 -13.05 3.91 -5.97
C GLU A 6 -14.22 3.37 -5.13
N VAL A 7 -14.02 3.36 -3.81
CA VAL A 7 -14.98 2.87 -2.82
C VAL A 7 -15.52 4.04 -2.03
N GLN A 8 -16.84 4.20 -2.02
CA GLN A 8 -17.53 5.20 -1.22
C GLN A 8 -18.56 4.55 -0.30
N ARG A 9 -18.83 5.22 0.82
CA ARG A 9 -19.90 4.83 1.74
C ARG A 9 -21.22 5.44 1.26
N GLY A 10 -22.19 4.59 0.94
CA GLY A 10 -23.56 4.97 0.62
C GLY A 10 -24.29 5.60 1.82
N GLN A 11 -25.35 6.36 1.54
CA GLN A 11 -26.14 7.08 2.54
C GLN A 11 -26.91 6.15 3.50
N ASP A 12 -27.13 4.90 3.11
CA ASP A 12 -27.77 3.83 3.87
C ASP A 12 -26.77 2.92 4.63
N GLY A 13 -25.47 3.25 4.58
CA GLY A 13 -24.40 2.45 5.16
C GLY A 13 -23.89 1.33 4.25
N ALA A 14 -24.43 1.17 3.03
CA ALA A 14 -23.86 0.26 2.04
C ALA A 14 -22.46 0.74 1.60
N VAL A 15 -21.59 -0.18 1.21
CA VAL A 15 -20.26 0.14 0.68
C VAL A 15 -20.33 -0.08 -0.82
N LEU A 16 -20.20 1.00 -1.57
CA LEU A 16 -20.46 1.03 -2.99
C LEU A 16 -19.15 1.28 -3.73
N ALA A 17 -18.88 0.48 -4.76
CA ALA A 17 -17.98 0.89 -5.82
C ALA A 17 -18.63 2.06 -6.55
N THR A 18 -17.96 3.19 -6.57
CA THR A 18 -18.23 4.28 -7.50
C THR A 18 -17.14 4.21 -8.54
N ALA A 19 -17.40 3.57 -9.67
CA ALA A 19 -16.42 3.61 -10.75
C ALA A 19 -16.34 5.04 -11.30
N SER A 20 -15.13 5.54 -11.54
CA SER A 20 -14.86 6.68 -12.43
C SER A 20 -15.07 6.35 -13.92
N ASP A 21 -15.48 5.11 -14.21
CA ASP A 21 -15.57 4.55 -15.54
C ASP A 21 -16.98 4.77 -16.11
N ALA A 22 -17.09 5.56 -17.18
CA ALA A 22 -18.33 5.86 -17.90
C ALA A 22 -19.07 4.62 -18.43
N ALA A 23 -18.48 3.42 -18.31
CA ALA A 23 -19.09 2.14 -18.61
C ALA A 23 -19.92 1.53 -17.46
N LEU A 24 -19.88 2.10 -16.24
CA LEU A 24 -20.65 1.65 -15.07
C LEU A 24 -21.57 2.79 -14.62
N ASN A 25 -22.71 2.92 -15.28
CA ASN A 25 -23.72 3.96 -14.98
C ASN A 25 -24.36 3.85 -13.58
N ASP A 26 -24.09 2.79 -12.81
CA ASP A 26 -24.65 2.59 -11.47
C ASP A 26 -23.58 2.11 -10.48
N ALA A 27 -23.63 2.67 -9.27
CA ALA A 27 -22.83 2.21 -8.13
C ALA A 27 -23.13 0.73 -7.84
N LYS A 28 -22.10 -0.12 -7.78
CA LYS A 28 -22.26 -1.57 -7.54
C LYS A 28 -21.74 -1.95 -6.15
N PRO A 29 -22.37 -2.88 -5.43
CA PRO A 29 -21.80 -3.40 -4.19
C PRO A 29 -20.42 -3.99 -4.44
N VAL A 30 -19.45 -3.64 -3.61
CA VAL A 30 -18.14 -4.32 -3.54
C VAL A 30 -18.13 -5.34 -2.42
N PRO A 31 -17.41 -6.46 -2.57
CA PRO A 31 -17.28 -7.41 -1.47
C PRO A 31 -16.62 -6.74 -0.28
N VAL A 32 -17.31 -6.76 0.86
CA VAL A 32 -16.76 -6.39 2.17
C VAL A 32 -16.58 -7.68 2.94
N MET A 33 -15.36 -7.91 3.42
CA MET A 33 -14.96 -9.17 4.03
C MET A 33 -14.21 -8.94 5.34
N ASP A 34 -14.31 -9.92 6.22
CA ASP A 34 -13.40 -10.08 7.35
C ASP A 34 -12.03 -10.53 6.85
N VAL A 35 -10.97 -10.24 7.61
CA VAL A 35 -9.59 -10.62 7.25
C VAL A 35 -9.47 -12.13 6.99
N ALA A 36 -10.13 -12.95 7.81
CA ALA A 36 -10.13 -14.40 7.63
C ALA A 36 -10.81 -14.85 6.33
N GLU A 37 -11.82 -14.12 5.85
CA GLU A 37 -12.52 -14.42 4.60
C GLU A 37 -11.67 -14.05 3.38
N VAL A 38 -10.93 -12.94 3.46
CA VAL A 38 -9.96 -12.56 2.41
C VAL A 38 -8.86 -13.62 2.30
N VAL A 39 -8.28 -14.06 3.42
CA VAL A 39 -7.29 -15.15 3.43
C VAL A 39 -7.87 -16.43 2.84
N ALA A 40 -9.11 -16.79 3.19
CA ALA A 40 -9.78 -17.96 2.61
C ALA A 40 -10.05 -17.80 1.11
N LEU A 41 -10.32 -16.58 0.63
CA LEU A 41 -10.48 -16.26 -0.79
C LEU A 41 -9.17 -16.43 -1.55
N GLU A 42 -8.05 -15.90 -1.04
CA GLU A 42 -6.71 -16.08 -1.63
C GLU A 42 -6.37 -17.57 -1.79
N GLN A 43 -6.63 -18.37 -0.76
CA GLN A 43 -6.36 -19.81 -0.82
C GLN A 43 -7.24 -20.54 -1.84
N ARG A 44 -8.52 -20.14 -1.99
CA ARG A 44 -9.40 -20.70 -3.03
C ARG A 44 -8.90 -20.34 -4.43
N ILE A 45 -8.54 -19.08 -4.67
CA ILE A 45 -7.98 -18.64 -5.95
C ILE A 45 -6.69 -19.41 -6.28
N ALA A 46 -5.85 -19.67 -5.29
CA ALA A 46 -4.66 -20.50 -5.43
C ALA A 46 -4.97 -21.96 -5.80
N GLN A 47 -5.98 -22.55 -5.17
CA GLN A 47 -6.45 -23.91 -5.49
C GLN A 47 -7.08 -24.00 -6.88
N GLU A 48 -7.68 -22.92 -7.37
CA GLU A 48 -8.28 -22.81 -8.70
C GLU A 48 -7.25 -22.52 -9.82
N GLY A 49 -5.98 -22.33 -9.46
CA GLY A 49 -4.85 -22.32 -10.41
C GLY A 49 -4.08 -21.01 -10.53
N THR A 50 -4.48 -19.95 -9.82
CA THR A 50 -3.71 -18.68 -9.79
C THR A 50 -2.80 -18.65 -8.56
N SER A 51 -1.49 -18.83 -8.75
CA SER A 51 -0.55 -18.87 -7.64
C SER A 51 -0.59 -17.61 -6.76
N LEU A 52 -0.26 -17.75 -5.46
CA LEU A 52 -0.14 -16.59 -4.55
C LEU A 52 0.91 -15.58 -5.04
N TYR A 53 1.98 -16.05 -5.69
CA TYR A 53 2.97 -15.15 -6.30
C TYR A 53 2.35 -14.34 -7.45
N THR A 54 1.52 -14.95 -8.28
CA THR A 54 0.78 -14.25 -9.34
C THR A 54 -0.18 -13.20 -8.76
N LEU A 55 -0.86 -13.50 -7.66
CA LEU A 55 -1.69 -12.51 -6.95
C LEU A 55 -0.87 -11.32 -6.45
N MET A 56 0.26 -11.58 -5.79
CA MET A 56 1.21 -10.55 -5.35
C MET A 56 1.72 -9.69 -6.52
N THR A 57 2.06 -10.32 -7.66
CA THR A 57 2.47 -9.58 -8.86
C THR A 57 1.36 -8.65 -9.36
N ARG A 58 0.09 -9.10 -9.34
CA ARG A 58 -1.04 -8.26 -9.72
C ARG A 58 -1.28 -7.13 -8.72
N ALA A 59 -1.14 -7.40 -7.42
CA ALA A 59 -1.29 -6.43 -6.36
C ALA A 59 -0.24 -5.31 -6.47
N GLY A 60 1.04 -5.65 -6.58
CA GLY A 60 2.10 -4.66 -6.78
C GLY A 60 1.93 -3.84 -8.05
N LYS A 61 1.47 -4.44 -9.16
CA LYS A 61 1.14 -3.71 -10.39
C LYS A 61 -0.04 -2.75 -10.24
N ALA A 62 -1.01 -3.09 -9.40
CA ALA A 62 -2.12 -2.19 -9.08
C ALA A 62 -1.65 -1.00 -8.22
N VAL A 63 -0.71 -1.22 -7.30
CA VAL A 63 -0.05 -0.14 -6.54
C VAL A 63 0.77 0.76 -7.47
N ALA A 64 1.57 0.18 -8.37
CA ALA A 64 2.33 0.95 -9.36
C ALA A 64 1.40 1.79 -10.26
N GLU A 65 0.26 1.25 -10.67
CA GLU A 65 -0.78 2.02 -11.40
C GLU A 65 -1.32 3.19 -10.57
N ALA A 66 -1.57 2.99 -9.27
CA ALA A 66 -2.00 4.07 -8.39
C ALA A 66 -0.96 5.20 -8.32
N VAL A 67 0.33 4.86 -8.20
CA VAL A 67 1.44 5.83 -8.19
C VAL A 67 1.48 6.65 -9.49
N ARG A 68 1.36 5.98 -10.66
CA ARG A 68 1.39 6.66 -11.98
C ARG A 68 0.28 7.68 -12.19
N GLN A 69 -0.82 7.59 -11.43
CA GLN A 69 -1.92 8.55 -11.52
C GLN A 69 -1.67 9.83 -10.72
N HIS A 70 -0.68 9.82 -9.83
CA HIS A 70 -0.35 10.95 -8.96
C HIS A 70 1.02 11.58 -9.26
N ALA A 71 1.88 10.89 -10.01
CA ALA A 71 3.19 11.40 -10.37
C ALA A 71 3.56 11.07 -11.83
N PRO A 72 4.18 12.01 -12.57
CA PRO A 72 4.70 11.75 -13.91
C PRO A 72 5.94 10.84 -13.88
N VAL A 73 6.25 10.23 -15.02
CA VAL A 73 7.51 9.48 -15.20
C VAL A 73 8.71 10.36 -14.87
N GLY A 74 9.70 9.79 -14.15
CA GLY A 74 10.88 10.49 -13.66
C GLY A 74 10.74 11.05 -12.24
N SER A 75 9.55 11.02 -11.66
CA SER A 75 9.33 11.39 -10.25
C SER A 75 10.04 10.46 -9.26
N HIS A 76 10.34 11.01 -8.09
CA HIS A 76 11.00 10.32 -6.98
C HIS A 76 9.98 9.55 -6.15
N ILE A 77 10.13 8.22 -6.10
CA ILE A 77 9.23 7.33 -5.38
C ILE A 77 9.97 6.67 -4.23
N VAL A 78 9.45 6.78 -3.02
CA VAL A 78 9.97 6.04 -1.86
C VAL A 78 9.01 4.91 -1.50
N VAL A 79 9.50 3.68 -1.45
CA VAL A 79 8.71 2.50 -1.09
C VAL A 79 9.21 1.96 0.25
N LEU A 80 8.42 2.12 1.31
CA LEU A 80 8.73 1.58 2.63
C LEU A 80 8.17 0.17 2.73
N VAL A 81 9.02 -0.85 2.84
CA VAL A 81 8.58 -2.25 2.83
C VAL A 81 8.83 -2.96 4.16
N GLY A 82 7.88 -3.81 4.53
CA GLY A 82 8.03 -4.74 5.64
C GLY A 82 8.51 -6.12 5.20
N SER A 83 8.64 -7.02 6.16
CA SER A 83 9.14 -8.39 5.92
C SER A 83 8.04 -9.42 5.60
N GLY A 84 6.80 -8.98 5.40
CA GLY A 84 5.63 -9.83 5.13
C GLY A 84 5.14 -9.70 3.69
N ASN A 85 3.97 -10.29 3.38
CA ASN A 85 3.39 -10.26 2.03
C ASN A 85 3.07 -8.85 1.53
N ASN A 86 2.65 -7.93 2.41
CA ASN A 86 2.48 -6.52 2.04
C ASN A 86 3.78 -5.90 1.50
N GLY A 87 4.91 -6.23 2.12
CA GLY A 87 6.22 -5.80 1.64
C GLY A 87 6.57 -6.41 0.29
N GLY A 88 6.18 -7.67 0.04
CA GLY A 88 6.31 -8.31 -1.27
C GLY A 88 5.55 -7.58 -2.38
N ASP A 89 4.34 -7.09 -2.10
CA ASP A 89 3.59 -6.23 -3.03
C ASP A 89 4.35 -4.92 -3.32
N GLY A 90 4.99 -4.35 -2.29
CA GLY A 90 5.88 -3.18 -2.42
C GLY A 90 7.12 -3.43 -3.28
N TRP A 91 7.76 -4.60 -3.14
CA TRP A 91 8.89 -5.01 -4.00
C TRP A 91 8.48 -5.10 -5.47
N VAL A 92 7.32 -5.71 -5.76
CA VAL A 92 6.77 -5.77 -7.11
C VAL A 92 6.44 -4.37 -7.64
N ALA A 93 5.84 -3.51 -6.81
CA ALA A 93 5.51 -2.15 -7.21
C ALA A 93 6.77 -1.34 -7.54
N ALA A 94 7.83 -1.48 -6.74
CA ALA A 94 9.12 -0.83 -6.98
C ALA A 94 9.76 -1.26 -8.31
N GLU A 95 9.75 -2.57 -8.60
CA GLU A 95 10.24 -3.13 -9.87
C GLU A 95 9.44 -2.57 -11.07
N ASP A 96 8.10 -2.66 -11.04
CA ASP A 96 7.24 -2.16 -12.12
C ASP A 96 7.41 -0.65 -12.36
N LEU A 97 7.54 0.15 -11.30
CA LEU A 97 7.78 1.59 -11.42
C LEU A 97 9.17 1.89 -12.00
N ALA A 98 10.20 1.18 -11.57
CA ALA A 98 11.55 1.37 -12.11
C ALA A 98 11.62 1.00 -13.60
N GLU A 99 10.96 -0.09 -14.02
CA GLU A 99 10.83 -0.47 -15.44
C GLU A 99 10.17 0.63 -16.29
N GLN A 100 9.27 1.41 -15.68
CA GLN A 100 8.56 2.51 -16.33
C GLN A 100 9.30 3.86 -16.27
N GLY A 101 10.51 3.90 -15.70
CA GLY A 101 11.38 5.09 -15.68
C GLY A 101 11.19 6.03 -14.50
N TYR A 102 10.62 5.57 -13.39
CA TYR A 102 10.58 6.33 -12.13
C TYR A 102 11.90 6.21 -11.36
N ASP A 103 12.25 7.24 -10.57
CA ASP A 103 13.40 7.16 -9.67
C ASP A 103 12.98 6.55 -8.33
N VAL A 104 13.16 5.24 -8.19
CA VAL A 104 12.67 4.48 -7.04
C VAL A 104 13.78 4.27 -6.01
N ALA A 105 13.46 4.55 -4.74
CA ALA A 105 14.22 4.16 -3.56
C ALA A 105 13.35 3.27 -2.66
N LEU A 106 13.74 2.01 -2.50
CA LEU A 106 13.07 1.06 -1.61
C LEU A 106 13.82 0.98 -0.28
N VAL A 107 13.10 1.13 0.83
CA VAL A 107 13.64 1.05 2.19
C VAL A 107 13.14 -0.22 2.85
N THR A 108 14.07 -1.08 3.27
CA THR A 108 13.77 -2.38 3.92
C THR A 108 14.60 -2.57 5.18
N LYS A 109 14.07 -3.30 6.17
CA LYS A 109 14.79 -3.57 7.43
C LYS A 109 15.92 -4.58 7.23
N ALA A 110 15.77 -5.49 6.29
CA ALA A 110 16.68 -6.59 6.07
C ALA A 110 16.85 -6.88 4.58
N PRO A 111 17.98 -7.48 4.16
CA PRO A 111 18.20 -7.89 2.78
C PRO A 111 17.10 -8.84 2.28
N ALA A 112 16.86 -8.87 0.97
CA ALA A 112 15.84 -9.73 0.35
C ALA A 112 16.00 -11.22 0.74
N ALA A 113 17.25 -11.69 0.84
CA ALA A 113 17.58 -13.06 1.22
C ALA A 113 17.10 -13.46 2.64
N GLU A 114 16.92 -12.49 3.54
CA GLU A 114 16.49 -12.71 4.93
C GLU A 114 14.98 -12.69 5.12
N ILE A 115 14.21 -12.27 4.10
CA ILE A 115 12.76 -12.37 4.11
C ILE A 115 12.36 -13.85 4.22
N LYS A 116 11.42 -14.13 5.13
CA LYS A 116 10.93 -15.50 5.40
C LYS A 116 9.55 -15.78 4.82
N ALA A 117 8.74 -14.74 4.62
CA ALA A 117 7.40 -14.89 4.10
C ALA A 117 7.46 -15.19 2.60
N GLU A 118 6.74 -16.22 2.17
CA GLU A 118 6.48 -16.48 0.75
C GLU A 118 5.04 -16.06 0.44
N PRO A 119 4.80 -15.40 -0.72
CA PRO A 119 5.72 -15.23 -1.84
C PRO A 119 6.62 -13.98 -1.78
N ALA A 120 6.63 -13.23 -0.67
CA ALA A 120 7.37 -11.96 -0.56
C ALA A 120 8.88 -12.10 -0.79
N LYS A 121 9.50 -13.15 -0.26
CA LYS A 121 10.92 -13.43 -0.49
C LYS A 121 11.23 -13.62 -1.97
N THR A 122 10.40 -14.42 -2.67
CA THR A 122 10.56 -14.64 -4.10
C THR A 122 10.46 -13.34 -4.90
N ALA A 123 9.51 -12.45 -4.55
CA ALA A 123 9.39 -11.14 -5.18
C ALA A 123 10.62 -10.26 -4.93
N ALA A 124 11.07 -10.16 -3.67
CA ALA A 124 12.22 -9.35 -3.30
C ALA A 124 13.52 -9.80 -3.98
N LEU A 125 13.78 -11.11 -4.03
CA LEU A 125 14.97 -11.65 -4.68
C LEU A 125 15.01 -11.36 -6.18
N LYS A 126 13.86 -11.44 -6.86
CA LYS A 126 13.76 -11.13 -8.29
C LYS A 126 13.97 -9.64 -8.56
N ALA A 127 13.32 -8.79 -7.78
CA ALA A 127 13.47 -7.34 -7.91
C ALA A 127 14.91 -6.88 -7.61
N GLU A 128 15.57 -7.49 -6.62
CA GLU A 128 17.00 -7.27 -6.33
C GLU A 128 17.90 -7.74 -7.49
N GLU A 129 17.62 -8.89 -8.09
CA GLU A 129 18.34 -9.40 -9.27
C GLU A 129 18.18 -8.51 -10.52
N ALA A 130 16.98 -7.93 -10.72
CA ALA A 130 16.72 -7.00 -11.80
C ALA A 130 17.56 -5.71 -11.70
N ALA A 131 17.94 -5.32 -10.46
CA ALA A 131 18.85 -4.21 -10.17
C ALA A 131 18.45 -2.87 -10.83
N LEU A 132 17.16 -2.58 -10.88
CA LEU A 132 16.59 -1.40 -11.57
C LEU A 132 16.45 -0.16 -10.67
N PHE A 133 16.55 -0.31 -9.35
CA PHE A 133 16.31 0.77 -8.38
C PHE A 133 17.22 0.67 -7.15
N ARG A 134 17.24 1.72 -6.32
CA ARG A 134 18.04 1.75 -5.09
C ARG A 134 17.36 0.97 -3.98
N ILE A 135 18.11 0.10 -3.30
CA ILE A 135 17.66 -0.64 -2.12
C ILE A 135 18.48 -0.17 -0.92
N GLU A 136 17.82 0.49 0.02
CA GLU A 136 18.40 0.96 1.27
C GLU A 136 18.03 -0.03 2.39
N VAL A 137 19.04 -0.77 2.89
CA VAL A 137 18.85 -1.79 3.94
C VAL A 137 19.18 -1.19 5.31
N ASP A 138 18.18 -1.16 6.18
CA ASP A 138 18.24 -0.59 7.53
C ASP A 138 18.91 0.80 7.60
N PRO A 139 18.54 1.76 6.73
CA PRO A 139 19.15 3.07 6.75
C PRO A 139 18.80 3.81 8.06
N GLY A 140 19.69 4.69 8.49
CA GLY A 140 19.43 5.57 9.63
C GLY A 140 18.25 6.53 9.35
N LEU A 141 17.60 7.00 10.41
CA LEU A 141 16.40 7.86 10.31
C LEU A 141 16.64 9.14 9.51
N ASP A 142 17.84 9.73 9.58
CA ASP A 142 18.18 10.94 8.81
C ASP A 142 18.16 10.67 7.29
N ALA A 143 18.67 9.51 6.86
CA ALA A 143 18.67 9.12 5.45
C ALA A 143 17.25 8.82 4.95
N ILE A 144 16.41 8.19 5.79
CA ILE A 144 15.00 7.98 5.48
C ILE A 144 14.28 9.32 5.36
N LYS A 145 14.49 10.23 6.31
CA LYS A 145 13.89 11.56 6.27
C LYS A 145 14.29 12.32 5.00
N GLU A 146 15.57 12.29 4.62
CA GLU A 146 16.06 12.92 3.40
C GLU A 146 15.41 12.32 2.14
N ALA A 147 15.26 11.00 2.07
CA ALA A 147 14.57 10.34 0.97
C ALA A 147 13.09 10.77 0.89
N LEU A 148 12.39 10.78 2.04
CA LEU A 148 10.99 11.17 2.10
C LEU A 148 10.77 12.67 1.79
N ASP A 149 11.68 13.55 2.22
CA ASP A 149 11.61 15.00 1.96
C ASP A 149 11.70 15.34 0.46
N ARG A 150 12.29 14.44 -0.34
CA ARG A 150 12.46 14.56 -1.79
C ARG A 150 11.44 13.76 -2.60
N ALA A 151 10.63 12.93 -1.94
CA ALA A 151 9.68 12.07 -2.61
C ALA A 151 8.53 12.90 -3.21
N ASP A 152 8.08 12.51 -4.40
CA ASP A 152 6.82 12.97 -4.97
C ASP A 152 5.66 12.06 -4.49
N VAL A 153 5.95 10.75 -4.35
CA VAL A 153 5.01 9.75 -3.82
C VAL A 153 5.73 8.81 -2.87
N VAL A 154 5.07 8.50 -1.75
CA VAL A 154 5.51 7.50 -0.79
C VAL A 154 4.52 6.34 -0.79
N VAL A 155 5.05 5.12 -0.84
CA VAL A 155 4.28 3.89 -0.78
C VAL A 155 4.54 3.21 0.57
N ASP A 156 3.51 3.14 1.39
CA ASP A 156 3.48 2.35 2.61
C ASP A 156 3.12 0.90 2.29
N ALA A 157 4.14 0.05 2.25
CA ALA A 157 4.04 -1.40 2.11
C ALA A 157 4.61 -2.12 3.35
N ILE A 158 4.55 -1.48 4.53
CA ILE A 158 5.19 -2.01 5.74
C ILE A 158 4.37 -3.16 6.35
N LEU A 159 3.10 -2.92 6.66
CA LEU A 159 2.20 -3.85 7.36
C LEU A 159 0.83 -3.83 6.69
N GLY A 160 0.35 -5.00 6.28
CA GLY A 160 -0.99 -5.16 5.71
C GLY A 160 -1.99 -5.77 6.68
N THR A 161 -2.98 -6.47 6.14
CA THR A 161 -4.07 -7.15 6.86
C THR A 161 -3.67 -8.06 8.03
N GLY A 162 -2.45 -8.59 8.05
CA GLY A 162 -1.95 -9.43 9.14
C GLY A 162 -1.69 -8.67 10.46
N PHE A 163 -1.66 -7.33 10.44
CA PHE A 163 -1.44 -6.55 11.64
C PHE A 163 -2.68 -6.55 12.56
N SER A 164 -2.50 -6.99 13.80
CA SER A 164 -3.57 -7.11 14.79
C SER A 164 -3.17 -6.67 16.20
N HIS A 165 -2.06 -5.93 16.32
CA HIS A 165 -1.47 -5.53 17.60
C HIS A 165 -1.78 -4.08 17.94
N SER A 166 -1.58 -3.70 19.20
CA SER A 166 -1.73 -2.31 19.67
C SER A 166 -0.48 -1.44 19.43
N GLU A 167 0.66 -2.07 19.12
CA GLU A 167 1.95 -1.42 18.96
C GLU A 167 2.66 -1.91 17.69
N VAL A 168 3.31 -0.99 16.99
CA VAL A 168 4.21 -1.29 15.88
C VAL A 168 5.63 -1.42 16.43
N ARG A 169 6.38 -2.42 15.97
CA ARG A 169 7.77 -2.65 16.41
C ARG A 169 8.75 -1.83 15.59
N GLU A 170 9.88 -1.47 16.22
CA GLU A 170 10.99 -0.82 15.51
C GLU A 170 11.65 -1.73 14.45
N PRO A 171 12.17 -1.14 13.36
CA PRO A 171 12.25 0.29 13.07
C PRO A 171 10.97 0.87 12.41
N TYR A 172 9.97 0.03 12.14
CA TYR A 172 8.78 0.43 11.39
C TYR A 172 7.95 1.52 12.08
N ALA A 173 7.91 1.54 13.42
CA ALA A 173 7.21 2.59 14.15
C ALA A 173 7.81 3.97 13.85
N SER A 174 9.15 4.08 13.90
CA SER A 174 9.86 5.32 13.56
C SER A 174 9.64 5.72 12.09
N TRP A 175 9.62 4.76 11.17
CA TRP A 175 9.38 5.05 9.75
C TRP A 175 7.98 5.59 9.49
N ILE A 176 6.96 5.01 10.15
CA ILE A 176 5.58 5.48 10.07
C ILE A 176 5.45 6.92 10.60
N VAL A 177 6.09 7.21 11.74
CA VAL A 177 6.09 8.56 12.32
C VAL A 177 6.71 9.56 11.34
N LEU A 178 7.90 9.26 10.79
CA LEU A 178 8.54 10.12 9.80
C LEU A 178 7.70 10.34 8.55
N ALA A 179 7.11 9.27 7.99
CA ALA A 179 6.26 9.38 6.81
C ALA A 179 5.05 10.31 7.06
N ASN A 180 4.41 10.21 8.23
CA ASN A 180 3.30 11.08 8.59
C ASN A 180 3.72 12.54 8.87
N GLU A 181 4.98 12.78 9.26
CA GLU A 181 5.49 14.13 9.51
C GLU A 181 5.79 14.89 8.22
N VAL A 182 6.23 14.17 7.18
CA VAL A 182 6.74 14.78 5.93
C VAL A 182 5.82 14.57 4.72
N CYS A 183 4.86 13.65 4.80
CA CYS A 183 3.89 13.32 3.75
C CYS A 183 2.44 13.40 4.26
N GLY A 184 1.47 13.27 3.35
CA GLY A 184 0.06 13.04 3.70
C GLY A 184 -0.78 14.28 3.96
N ARG A 185 -2.10 14.06 4.18
CA ARG A 185 -3.07 15.09 4.58
C ARG A 185 -2.57 15.87 5.79
N LYS A 186 -2.23 17.15 5.56
CA LYS A 186 -1.62 18.08 6.52
C LYS A 186 -2.12 17.95 7.96
N SER A 187 -1.17 17.87 8.88
CA SER A 187 -1.25 18.56 10.17
C SER A 187 -1.21 20.08 9.94
N GLU A 188 -1.98 20.87 10.69
CA GLU A 188 -2.12 22.33 10.55
C GLU A 188 -0.80 23.14 10.61
N CYS A 189 0.34 22.48 10.87
CA CYS A 189 1.62 23.10 11.19
C CYS A 189 2.70 23.05 10.09
N SER A 190 2.39 22.67 8.83
CA SER A 190 3.43 22.62 7.77
C SER A 190 3.56 23.92 6.97
N ASP A 191 4.76 24.50 6.94
CA ASP A 191 5.14 25.70 6.17
C ASP A 191 5.23 25.45 4.65
N LYS A 192 5.17 24.19 4.19
CA LYS A 192 5.20 23.81 2.77
C LYS A 192 3.84 24.03 2.08
N GLY A 193 3.83 24.38 0.80
CA GLY A 193 2.60 24.45 -0.01
C GLY A 193 1.90 23.09 -0.12
N ALA A 194 0.59 23.05 -0.40
CA ALA A 194 -0.12 21.78 -0.61
C ALA A 194 0.43 20.97 -1.79
N ASP A 195 0.98 21.66 -2.80
CA ASP A 195 1.59 21.07 -3.99
C ASP A 195 3.05 20.59 -3.78
N GLU A 196 3.61 20.73 -2.57
CA GLU A 196 5.01 20.39 -2.24
C GLU A 196 5.13 19.21 -1.27
N VAL A 197 4.03 18.52 -0.97
CA VAL A 197 3.98 17.39 -0.03
C VAL A 197 3.77 16.10 -0.82
N ALA A 198 4.60 15.09 -0.55
CA ALA A 198 4.50 13.79 -1.20
C ALA A 198 3.13 13.14 -0.95
N TRP A 199 2.55 12.56 -2.00
CA TRP A 199 1.31 11.78 -1.89
C TRP A 199 1.61 10.43 -1.21
N LEU A 200 0.88 10.08 -0.15
CA LEU A 200 1.12 8.87 0.64
C LEU A 200 0.07 7.79 0.33
N ILE A 201 0.51 6.71 -0.30
CA ILE A 201 -0.33 5.56 -0.69
C ILE A 201 -0.07 4.39 0.26
N ALA A 202 -1.09 3.90 0.94
CA ALA A 202 -1.05 2.65 1.70
C ALA A 202 -1.39 1.45 0.82
N VAL A 203 -0.56 0.42 0.89
CA VAL A 203 -0.79 -0.88 0.25
C VAL A 203 -1.60 -1.76 1.20
N ASP A 204 -2.74 -2.24 0.71
CA ASP A 204 -3.69 -3.13 1.37
C ASP A 204 -4.44 -2.51 2.58
N CYS A 205 -3.71 -1.93 3.53
CA CYS A 205 -4.19 -1.29 4.74
C CYS A 205 -3.10 -0.33 5.24
N PRO A 206 -3.43 0.89 5.73
CA PRO A 206 -2.44 1.75 6.38
C PRO A 206 -1.70 1.00 7.49
N SER A 207 -0.38 1.01 7.44
CA SER A 207 0.44 0.33 8.43
C SER A 207 0.14 0.86 9.83
N GLY A 208 -0.07 -0.05 10.77
CA GLY A 208 -0.50 0.26 12.14
C GLY A 208 -2.02 0.31 12.33
N LEU A 209 -2.82 0.16 11.27
CA LEU A 209 -4.28 0.01 11.37
C LEU A 209 -4.68 -1.48 11.40
N ASN A 210 -5.57 -1.85 12.30
CA ASN A 210 -6.16 -3.18 12.32
C ASN A 210 -7.25 -3.30 11.23
N ALA A 211 -6.98 -4.03 10.15
CA ALA A 211 -7.91 -4.16 9.02
C ALA A 211 -9.25 -4.86 9.38
N GLN A 212 -9.32 -5.59 10.49
CA GLN A 212 -10.54 -6.26 10.95
C GLN A 212 -11.41 -5.34 11.82
N MET A 213 -10.79 -4.52 12.68
CA MET A 213 -11.51 -3.74 13.70
C MET A 213 -11.50 -2.23 13.46
N GLY A 214 -10.59 -1.73 12.61
CA GLY A 214 -10.36 -0.31 12.37
C GLY A 214 -9.68 0.44 13.53
N THR A 215 -9.17 -0.28 14.52
CA THR A 215 -8.38 0.28 15.63
C THR A 215 -6.95 0.55 15.18
N ALA A 216 -6.45 1.77 15.41
CA ALA A 216 -5.07 2.15 15.09
C ALA A 216 -4.13 1.99 16.30
N ALA A 217 -2.89 1.57 16.03
CA ALA A 217 -1.76 1.71 16.95
C ALA A 217 -1.32 3.18 17.05
N GLN A 218 -0.46 3.50 18.03
CA GLN A 218 0.09 4.86 18.17
C GLN A 218 0.83 5.32 16.91
N ALA A 219 1.68 4.44 16.34
CA ALA A 219 2.26 4.64 15.03
C ALA A 219 1.34 4.02 13.98
N CYS A 220 0.55 4.86 13.31
CA CYS A 220 -0.33 4.44 12.23
C CYS A 220 -0.27 5.43 11.07
N ILE A 221 -0.10 4.92 9.86
CA ILE A 221 -0.02 5.71 8.62
C ILE A 221 -1.33 6.48 8.39
N ARG A 222 -1.19 7.74 7.99
CA ARG A 222 -2.29 8.62 7.60
C ARG A 222 -2.22 8.84 6.10
N ALA A 223 -2.73 7.86 5.36
CA ALA A 223 -2.63 7.85 3.91
C ALA A 223 -3.53 8.90 3.26
N ASP A 224 -3.08 9.46 2.15
CA ASP A 224 -3.95 10.17 1.23
C ASP A 224 -4.87 9.20 0.50
N GLU A 225 -4.39 7.96 0.33
CA GLU A 225 -5.04 6.91 -0.40
C GLU A 225 -4.64 5.50 0.06
N THR A 226 -5.59 4.57 0.09
CA THR A 226 -5.36 3.14 0.36
C THR A 226 -5.81 2.29 -0.82
N ILE A 227 -4.92 1.43 -1.31
CA ILE A 227 -5.23 0.43 -2.35
C ILE A 227 -5.46 -0.92 -1.68
N THR A 228 -6.72 -1.29 -1.44
CA THR A 228 -7.09 -2.59 -0.86
C THR A 228 -7.20 -3.66 -1.93
N MET A 229 -6.74 -4.88 -1.63
CA MET A 229 -6.69 -5.98 -2.59
C MET A 229 -7.85 -6.98 -2.38
N LEU A 230 -8.37 -7.54 -3.47
CA LEU A 230 -9.44 -8.57 -3.57
C LEU A 230 -10.82 -8.18 -3.04
N ALA A 231 -10.87 -7.65 -1.83
CA ALA A 231 -12.08 -7.19 -1.16
C ALA A 231 -11.77 -6.02 -0.24
N VAL A 232 -12.81 -5.28 0.14
CA VAL A 232 -12.68 -4.25 1.16
C VAL A 232 -12.69 -4.92 2.54
N LYS A 233 -11.67 -4.69 3.36
CA LYS A 233 -11.69 -5.17 4.75
C LYS A 233 -12.56 -4.26 5.60
N LYS A 234 -13.43 -4.84 6.42
CA LYS A 234 -14.44 -4.07 7.16
C LYS A 234 -13.85 -2.97 8.07
N GLY A 235 -12.65 -3.18 8.62
CA GLY A 235 -11.99 -2.21 9.49
C GLY A 235 -11.58 -0.94 8.75
N LEU A 236 -11.48 -0.96 7.42
CA LEU A 236 -11.20 0.23 6.61
C LEU A 236 -12.41 1.16 6.47
N LEU A 237 -13.59 0.72 6.87
CA LEU A 237 -14.87 1.41 6.66
C LEU A 237 -15.49 1.97 7.94
N VAL A 238 -14.96 1.57 9.10
CA VAL A 238 -15.46 2.08 10.37
C VAL A 238 -15.08 3.55 10.54
N PRO A 239 -15.89 4.38 11.20
CA PRO A 239 -15.61 5.81 11.37
C PRO A 239 -14.22 6.10 11.96
N GLU A 240 -13.74 5.25 12.85
CA GLU A 240 -12.45 5.38 13.55
C GLU A 240 -11.26 5.25 12.59
N ALA A 241 -11.43 4.59 11.44
CA ALA A 241 -10.39 4.42 10.42
C ALA A 241 -10.32 5.62 9.44
N ALA A 242 -11.34 6.48 9.41
CA ALA A 242 -11.41 7.61 8.48
C ALA A 242 -10.19 8.56 8.52
N PRO A 243 -9.53 8.82 9.67
CA PRO A 243 -8.32 9.64 9.71
C PRO A 243 -7.07 9.00 9.09
N TYR A 244 -7.12 7.72 8.72
CA TYR A 244 -5.97 6.93 8.30
C TYR A 244 -6.05 6.43 6.85
N VAL A 245 -7.26 6.11 6.38
CA VAL A 245 -7.47 5.39 5.12
C VAL A 245 -7.36 6.27 3.87
N GLY A 246 -7.67 7.57 3.98
CA GLY A 246 -7.70 8.44 2.81
C GLY A 246 -8.78 8.03 1.79
N GLN A 247 -8.51 8.23 0.50
CA GLN A 247 -9.33 7.67 -0.58
C GLN A 247 -9.16 6.14 -0.62
N LEU A 248 -10.24 5.39 -0.54
CA LEU A 248 -10.18 3.93 -0.60
C LEU A 248 -10.41 3.45 -2.04
N ARG A 249 -9.47 2.70 -2.60
CA ARG A 249 -9.59 2.05 -3.91
C ARG A 249 -9.41 0.55 -3.80
N LEU A 250 -10.22 -0.21 -4.52
CA LEU A 250 -10.20 -1.66 -4.58
C LEU A 250 -9.52 -2.14 -5.87
N ALA A 251 -8.54 -3.04 -5.73
CA ALA A 251 -7.96 -3.81 -6.82
C ALA A 251 -8.47 -5.26 -6.77
N LEU A 252 -9.19 -5.71 -7.81
CA LEU A 252 -9.81 -7.04 -7.83
C LEU A 252 -8.85 -8.20 -8.10
N LEU A 253 -7.65 -7.92 -8.61
CA LEU A 253 -6.60 -8.90 -8.96
C LEU A 253 -7.03 -10.00 -9.95
N GLU A 254 -7.98 -9.70 -10.83
CA GLU A 254 -8.44 -10.60 -11.90
C GLU A 254 -7.35 -10.85 -12.95
N SER A 255 -7.50 -11.91 -13.75
CA SER A 255 -6.67 -12.09 -14.95
C SER A 255 -6.99 -10.99 -15.96
N GLU A 256 -5.95 -10.50 -16.66
CA GLU A 256 -6.15 -9.68 -17.87
C GLU A 256 -6.92 -10.41 -18.97
#